data_AF-A0A8B8AHI4-F1
#
_entry.id   AF-A0A8B8AHI4-F1
#
_cell.length_a   1.000
_cell.length_b   1.000
_cell.length_c   1.000
_cell.angle_alpha   90.00
_cell.angle_beta   90.00
_cell.angle_gamma   90.00
#
_symmetry.space_group_name_H-M   'P 1'
#
loop_
_entity.id
_entity.type
_entity.pdbx_description
1 polymer ?
#
loop_
_entity_poly.entity_id
_entity_poly.type
_entity_poly.pdbx_seq_one_letter_code
_entity_poly.pdbx_strand_id
1 'polypeptide(L)'
;MLKTVSKTANKTLFGPILRRYSNAKSPLSDRWQTDPTIIMNTFARRKTISGRYGIEGKLDDKPVTHVSMNPPRKFHVAKEENEAFLHEYSRAIVEKQYMTLLELPTVYSPLRIDVDVEKMDGLDEVITEDLIENLMSLYAEESLKYLAVPSSKNTEELLTAYVLQRKKNYVVDSDSKEGLHAIFPDVVFPTNLHNKLLHRPVAERAESMFSEIQEGKFKIVVDQIGKNPWFMIGSQKHCDLYPYTVDYVWKYREKLMPFTLSMNSESEIFQWVSKFSIRHKNVSEFSKETSEDLNNEILSIKESGEDELSLYNARKLKSFSSQSQPGFKASSSQFQINENYRSKKHQIFSGKQLDSLYKDLENLVDLFDTEIADNYRSWSSIGFAMKILCHYCDDCDNYFREIWFTFSKKSPKFDQVECEKTWISFDASRGELLLAKRILLKYANQCDISEKYRSFIYRL
;
A
#
# COMPACT_ATOMS: atom_id res chain seq x y z
N MET A 1 -24.29 43.35 -11.39
CA MET A 1 -22.88 43.02 -11.10
C MET A 1 -22.70 41.53 -10.74
N LEU A 2 -23.47 40.64 -11.37
CA LEU A 2 -23.41 39.18 -11.26
C LEU A 2 -23.90 38.59 -12.60
N LYS A 3 -23.32 39.07 -13.71
CA LYS A 3 -23.75 38.77 -15.08
C LYS A 3 -22.73 39.18 -16.15
N THR A 4 -21.42 38.92 -15.98
CA THR A 4 -20.44 39.22 -17.06
C THR A 4 -19.10 38.46 -16.96
N VAL A 5 -19.06 37.12 -16.90
CA VAL A 5 -17.90 36.32 -17.39
C VAL A 5 -18.38 34.93 -17.82
N SER A 6 -19.05 34.81 -18.97
CA SER A 6 -19.24 33.52 -19.65
C SER A 6 -19.46 33.74 -21.15
N LYS A 7 -18.41 34.17 -21.83
CA LYS A 7 -18.28 34.16 -23.30
C LYS A 7 -16.79 34.26 -23.62
N THR A 8 -16.11 33.12 -23.72
CA THR A 8 -15.05 32.78 -24.71
C THR A 8 -14.59 31.34 -24.45
N ALA A 9 -15.43 30.37 -24.81
CA ALA A 9 -15.02 28.97 -24.96
C ALA A 9 -16.13 28.21 -25.72
N ASN A 10 -16.46 28.66 -26.93
CA ASN A 10 -17.33 27.91 -27.84
C ASN A 10 -17.05 28.35 -29.28
N LYS A 11 -15.99 27.78 -29.84
CA LYS A 11 -15.76 27.54 -31.27
C LYS A 11 -14.31 27.09 -31.40
N THR A 12 -14.08 25.77 -31.46
CA THR A 12 -13.36 25.11 -32.56
C THR A 12 -13.51 23.59 -32.39
N LEU A 13 -14.53 23.08 -33.09
CA LEU A 13 -14.54 21.80 -33.82
C LEU A 13 -14.47 20.48 -33.03
N PHE A 14 -15.68 20.01 -32.67
CA PHE A 14 -16.04 18.60 -32.82
C PHE A 14 -16.14 18.22 -34.31
N GLY A 15 -15.58 17.06 -34.66
CA GLY A 15 -15.96 16.23 -35.80
C GLY A 15 -16.42 14.84 -35.30
N PRO A 16 -17.27 14.10 -36.04
CA PRO A 16 -18.29 13.25 -35.44
C PRO A 16 -17.94 11.75 -35.46
N ILE A 17 -18.06 11.09 -34.30
CA ILE A 17 -18.36 9.66 -34.26
C ILE A 17 -19.54 9.46 -33.31
N LEU A 18 -20.72 9.33 -33.92
CA LEU A 18 -21.87 8.69 -33.29
C LEU A 18 -21.53 7.22 -33.03
N ARG A 19 -21.40 6.83 -31.76
CA ARG A 19 -21.85 5.51 -31.32
C ARG A 19 -22.77 5.70 -30.12
N ARG A 20 -24.02 5.33 -30.35
CA ARG A 20 -25.02 5.11 -29.30
C ARG A 20 -24.45 4.11 -28.30
N TYR A 21 -24.27 4.52 -27.04
CA TYR A 21 -24.22 3.59 -25.91
C TYR A 21 -25.49 3.81 -25.10
N SER A 22 -26.34 2.79 -25.14
CA SER A 22 -27.45 2.56 -24.22
C SER A 22 -26.93 2.29 -22.81
N ASN A 23 -27.61 2.91 -21.83
CA ASN A 23 -28.00 2.43 -20.50
C ASN A 23 -27.06 1.58 -19.61
N ALA A 24 -27.15 1.92 -18.31
CA ALA A 24 -26.49 1.36 -17.14
C ALA A 24 -25.03 1.81 -16.95
N LYS A 25 -24.84 2.85 -16.12
CA LYS A 25 -23.51 3.14 -15.56
C LYS A 25 -23.19 2.04 -14.55
N SER A 26 -22.10 1.29 -14.79
CA SER A 26 -21.51 0.39 -13.80
C SER A 26 -21.30 1.09 -12.44
N PRO A 27 -21.43 0.37 -11.31
CA PRO A 27 -21.17 0.89 -9.97
C PRO A 27 -19.80 1.57 -9.89
N LEU A 28 -19.68 2.57 -9.01
CA LEU A 28 -18.43 3.31 -8.85
C LEU A 28 -17.26 2.40 -8.53
N SER A 29 -17.45 1.37 -7.68
CA SER A 29 -16.46 0.33 -7.32
C SER A 29 -15.76 -0.29 -8.53
N ASP A 30 -16.50 -0.65 -9.58
CA ASP A 30 -15.93 -1.29 -10.77
C ASP A 30 -15.16 -0.31 -11.66
N ARG A 31 -15.53 0.98 -11.65
CA ARG A 31 -14.88 2.02 -12.46
C ARG A 31 -13.52 2.46 -11.91
N TRP A 32 -13.24 2.22 -10.63
CA TRP A 32 -11.94 2.47 -10.01
C TRP A 32 -10.85 1.55 -10.54
N GLN A 33 -11.23 0.40 -11.09
CA GLN A 33 -10.32 -0.72 -11.31
C GLN A 33 -9.98 -0.95 -12.79
N THR A 34 -10.52 -0.14 -13.71
CA THR A 34 -10.34 -0.36 -15.16
C THR A 34 -9.94 0.88 -15.97
N ASP A 35 -9.80 2.07 -15.37
CA ASP A 35 -9.57 3.32 -16.11
C ASP A 35 -8.10 3.83 -16.00
N PRO A 36 -7.29 3.73 -17.07
CA PRO A 36 -5.89 4.14 -17.08
C PRO A 36 -5.65 5.65 -16.94
N THR A 37 -6.65 6.48 -17.20
CA THR A 37 -6.52 7.96 -17.16
C THR A 37 -6.45 8.51 -15.73
N ILE A 38 -6.94 7.75 -14.75
CA ILE A 38 -6.89 8.05 -13.31
C ILE A 38 -5.44 7.98 -12.78
N ILE A 39 -4.65 7.02 -13.30
CA ILE A 39 -3.26 6.81 -12.88
C ILE A 39 -2.36 7.96 -13.36
N MET A 40 -2.59 8.46 -14.58
CA MET A 40 -1.78 9.52 -15.22
C MET A 40 -1.97 10.90 -14.56
N ASN A 41 -3.20 11.27 -14.21
CA ASN A 41 -3.51 12.60 -13.65
C ASN A 41 -2.91 12.86 -12.26
N THR A 42 -2.46 11.82 -11.56
CA THR A 42 -1.99 11.98 -10.18
C THR A 42 -0.48 12.27 -10.09
N PHE A 43 0.30 11.93 -11.11
CA PHE A 43 1.73 12.21 -11.14
C PHE A 43 2.09 13.65 -11.48
N ALA A 44 1.26 14.36 -12.25
CA ALA A 44 1.50 15.75 -12.69
C ALA A 44 1.32 16.81 -11.58
N ARG A 45 0.97 16.40 -10.35
CA ARG A 45 0.39 17.29 -9.33
C ARG A 45 1.07 17.20 -7.94
N ARG A 46 2.39 16.97 -7.95
CA ARG A 46 3.26 16.69 -6.77
C ARG A 46 3.41 17.84 -5.74
N LYS A 47 3.07 19.08 -6.09
CA LYS A 47 3.28 20.27 -5.22
C LYS A 47 2.11 20.61 -4.28
N THR A 48 0.97 19.91 -4.40
CA THR A 48 -0.30 20.37 -3.82
C THR A 48 -0.95 19.44 -2.79
N ILE A 49 -0.28 18.38 -2.35
CA ILE A 49 -0.90 17.40 -1.42
C ILE A 49 -1.25 18.01 -0.05
N SER A 50 -0.36 18.81 0.57
CA SER A 50 -0.67 19.47 1.85
C SER A 50 -1.80 20.49 1.72
N GLY A 51 -1.76 21.34 0.69
CA GLY A 51 -2.83 22.31 0.43
C GLY A 51 -4.16 21.68 -0.02
N ARG A 52 -4.14 20.46 -0.58
CA ARG A 52 -5.35 19.76 -1.08
C ARG A 52 -6.19 19.12 0.00
N TYR A 53 -5.56 18.61 1.05
CA TYR A 53 -6.28 17.98 2.16
C TYR A 53 -6.52 18.95 3.32
N GLY A 54 -6.12 20.22 3.18
CA GLY A 54 -6.10 21.18 4.29
C GLY A 54 -5.12 20.80 5.40
N ILE A 55 -4.14 19.92 5.12
CA ILE A 55 -3.22 19.40 6.13
C ILE A 55 -1.90 20.16 6.05
N GLU A 56 -1.58 20.90 7.11
CA GLU A 56 -0.26 21.49 7.26
C GLU A 56 0.81 20.38 7.38
N GLY A 57 1.96 20.58 6.73
CA GLY A 57 3.11 19.69 6.92
C GLY A 57 3.48 19.63 8.41
N LYS A 58 3.97 18.48 8.89
CA LYS A 58 4.36 18.30 10.30
C LYS A 58 5.22 19.47 10.79
N LEU A 59 4.72 20.21 11.77
CA LEU A 59 5.54 21.05 12.66
C LEU A 59 6.32 20.13 13.61
N ASP A 60 7.58 20.46 13.92
CA ASP A 60 8.51 19.50 14.54
C ASP A 60 8.03 18.87 15.85
N ASP A 61 7.14 19.56 16.56
CA ASP A 61 6.65 19.17 17.88
C ASP A 61 5.35 18.36 17.89
N LYS A 62 4.59 18.29 16.78
CA LYS A 62 3.30 17.60 16.76
C LYS A 62 3.44 16.08 16.50
N PRO A 63 2.64 15.22 17.16
CA PRO A 63 2.68 13.78 16.93
C PRO A 63 2.24 13.43 15.51
N VAL A 64 2.90 12.47 14.88
CA VAL A 64 2.49 12.02 13.55
C VAL A 64 1.23 11.18 13.68
N THR A 65 0.28 11.46 12.81
CA THR A 65 -1.04 10.81 12.78
C THR A 65 -1.22 9.99 11.50
N HIS A 66 -0.73 10.50 10.38
CA HIS A 66 -0.82 9.81 9.11
C HIS A 66 0.52 9.81 8.41
N VAL A 67 0.72 8.82 7.56
CA VAL A 67 1.85 8.75 6.65
C VAL A 67 1.34 8.50 5.24
N SER A 68 2.01 9.07 4.24
CA SER A 68 1.79 8.71 2.85
C SER A 68 3.01 7.95 2.34
N MET A 69 2.80 6.91 1.54
CA MET A 69 3.90 6.16 0.93
C MET A 69 4.44 6.81 -0.34
N ASN A 70 3.59 7.50 -1.11
CA ASN A 70 3.98 8.11 -2.37
C ASN A 70 3.15 9.40 -2.65
N PRO A 71 3.77 10.59 -2.54
CA PRO A 71 5.13 10.83 -2.06
C PRO A 71 5.27 10.52 -0.56
N PRO A 72 6.43 10.02 -0.08
CA PRO A 72 6.68 9.80 1.34
C PRO A 72 6.47 11.08 2.16
N ARG A 73 5.44 11.11 3.02
CA ARG A 73 5.12 12.28 3.87
C ARG A 73 4.58 11.84 5.21
N LYS A 74 4.74 12.70 6.21
CA LYS A 74 4.20 12.55 7.57
C LYS A 74 3.27 13.73 7.84
N PHE A 75 2.12 13.45 8.45
CA PHE A 75 1.06 14.41 8.67
C PHE A 75 0.61 14.39 10.13
N HIS A 76 0.16 15.54 10.63
CA HIS A 76 -0.57 15.66 11.88
C HIS A 76 -1.98 16.14 11.55
N VAL A 77 -2.98 15.47 12.13
CA VAL A 77 -4.40 15.82 12.05
C VAL A 77 -4.89 15.84 13.49
N ALA A 78 -5.26 17.02 14.00
CA ALA A 78 -5.75 17.14 15.36
C ALA A 78 -7.12 16.47 15.51
N LYS A 79 -7.52 16.14 16.75
CA LYS A 79 -8.81 15.47 17.03
C LYS A 79 -9.99 16.32 16.56
N GLU A 80 -9.89 17.63 16.74
CA GLU A 80 -10.89 18.63 16.37
C GLU A 80 -10.98 18.83 14.85
N GLU A 81 -9.91 18.51 14.12
CA GLU A 81 -9.81 18.64 12.67
C GLU A 81 -10.15 17.34 11.93
N ASN A 82 -10.29 16.22 12.65
CA ASN A 82 -10.42 14.91 12.03
C ASN A 82 -11.66 14.80 11.14
N GLU A 83 -12.80 15.33 11.57
CA GLU A 83 -14.02 15.29 10.76
C GLU A 83 -13.86 16.05 9.44
N ALA A 84 -13.30 17.26 9.49
CA ALA A 84 -13.00 18.06 8.30
C ALA A 84 -11.99 17.34 7.37
N PHE A 85 -10.97 16.72 7.95
CA PHE A 85 -10.01 15.90 7.21
C PHE A 85 -10.70 14.72 6.50
N LEU A 86 -11.58 13.97 7.18
CA LEU A 86 -12.31 12.85 6.58
C LEU A 86 -13.25 13.30 5.47
N HIS A 87 -13.84 14.50 5.56
CA HIS A 87 -14.61 15.10 4.47
C HIS A 87 -13.74 15.38 3.23
N GLU A 88 -12.60 16.03 3.41
CA GLU A 88 -11.68 16.31 2.29
C GLU A 88 -11.12 15.02 1.69
N TYR A 89 -10.80 14.02 2.51
CA TYR A 89 -10.39 12.70 2.05
C TYR A 89 -11.50 12.01 1.25
N SER A 90 -12.75 12.11 1.70
CA SER A 90 -13.91 11.55 0.98
C SER A 90 -14.13 12.23 -0.37
N ARG A 91 -13.97 13.57 -0.44
CA ARG A 91 -14.02 14.29 -1.72
C ARG A 91 -12.90 13.86 -2.66
N ALA A 92 -11.70 13.65 -2.14
CA ALA A 92 -10.58 13.13 -2.94
C ALA A 92 -10.88 11.73 -3.51
N ILE A 93 -11.63 10.88 -2.77
CA ILE A 93 -12.19 9.64 -3.31
C ILE A 93 -13.21 9.95 -4.43
N VAL A 94 -14.20 10.81 -4.22
CA VAL A 94 -15.18 11.14 -5.29
C VAL A 94 -14.49 11.60 -6.58
N GLU A 95 -13.44 12.41 -6.44
CA GLU A 95 -12.64 12.95 -7.54
C GLU A 95 -11.64 11.95 -8.15
N LYS A 96 -11.58 10.73 -7.63
CA LYS A 96 -10.67 9.67 -8.05
C LYS A 96 -9.21 10.05 -7.97
N GLN A 97 -8.83 10.79 -6.93
CA GLN A 97 -7.43 11.11 -6.69
C GLN A 97 -6.68 9.84 -6.27
N TYR A 98 -5.45 9.64 -6.77
CA TYR A 98 -4.62 8.57 -6.24
C TYR A 98 -4.06 8.96 -4.87
N MET A 99 -4.30 8.07 -3.91
CA MET A 99 -3.98 8.26 -2.50
C MET A 99 -3.18 7.07 -1.99
N THR A 100 -2.23 7.35 -1.12
CA THR A 100 -1.38 6.34 -0.49
C THR A 100 -1.30 6.56 1.02
N LEU A 101 -2.42 7.00 1.60
CA LEU A 101 -2.48 7.48 2.97
C LEU A 101 -2.75 6.32 3.93
N LEU A 102 -2.01 6.32 5.04
CA LEU A 102 -2.13 5.36 6.11
C LEU A 102 -2.30 6.10 7.44
N GLU A 103 -3.17 5.58 8.28
CA GLU A 103 -3.33 5.99 9.67
C GLU A 103 -2.30 5.27 10.54
N LEU A 104 -1.56 6.03 11.35
CA LEU A 104 -0.73 5.42 12.39
C LEU A 104 -1.60 4.88 13.52
N PRO A 105 -1.21 3.77 14.17
CA PRO A 105 -1.93 3.22 15.31
C PRO A 105 -2.17 4.24 16.41
N THR A 106 -3.36 4.21 16.97
CA THR A 106 -3.83 5.02 18.11
C THR A 106 -3.85 4.19 19.39
N VAL A 107 -4.16 4.82 20.51
CA VAL A 107 -4.30 4.12 21.80
C VAL A 107 -5.42 3.08 21.75
N TYR A 108 -6.56 3.47 21.21
CA TYR A 108 -7.69 2.59 20.92
C TYR A 108 -7.84 2.43 19.41
N SER A 109 -8.09 1.20 18.95
CA SER A 109 -8.27 0.89 17.54
C SER A 109 -9.44 -0.08 17.38
N PRO A 110 -10.22 0.02 16.30
CA PRO A 110 -11.09 -1.07 15.93
C PRO A 110 -10.24 -2.33 15.68
N LEU A 111 -10.81 -3.50 15.89
CA LEU A 111 -10.17 -4.77 15.57
C LEU A 111 -9.98 -4.84 14.07
N ARG A 112 -8.74 -4.61 13.64
CA ARG A 112 -8.31 -4.84 12.27
C ARG A 112 -7.79 -6.25 12.16
N ILE A 113 -7.75 -6.79 10.97
CA ILE A 113 -7.23 -8.11 10.68
C ILE A 113 -6.39 -7.94 9.43
N ASP A 114 -5.14 -8.38 9.52
CA ASP A 114 -4.19 -8.41 8.42
C ASP A 114 -3.59 -9.81 8.42
N VAL A 115 -3.90 -10.58 7.38
CA VAL A 115 -3.54 -11.99 7.26
C VAL A 115 -2.91 -12.19 5.90
N ASP A 116 -1.66 -12.62 5.88
CA ASP A 116 -0.99 -13.06 4.68
C ASP A 116 -1.11 -14.58 4.56
N VAL A 117 -1.50 -15.04 3.38
CA VAL A 117 -1.54 -16.46 3.02
C VAL A 117 -0.41 -16.73 2.03
N GLU A 118 0.58 -17.49 2.51
CA GLU A 118 1.73 -17.91 1.72
C GLU A 118 1.39 -19.22 1.02
N LYS A 119 1.32 -19.20 -0.32
CA LYS A 119 1.04 -20.40 -1.11
C LYS A 119 2.29 -21.28 -1.21
N MET A 120 2.10 -22.59 -1.12
CA MET A 120 3.07 -23.57 -1.59
C MET A 120 2.67 -24.06 -3.00
N ASP A 121 3.61 -24.60 -3.77
CA ASP A 121 3.45 -24.88 -5.21
C ASP A 121 2.14 -25.62 -5.57
N GLY A 122 1.42 -25.10 -6.58
CA GLY A 122 0.30 -25.80 -7.24
C GLY A 122 -1.13 -25.39 -6.84
N LEU A 123 -1.33 -24.29 -6.10
CA LEU A 123 -2.66 -23.76 -5.79
C LEU A 123 -2.94 -22.41 -6.47
N ASP A 124 -4.02 -22.37 -7.26
CA ASP A 124 -4.45 -21.16 -7.97
C ASP A 124 -5.11 -20.12 -7.04
N GLU A 125 -5.85 -20.55 -6.01
CA GLU A 125 -6.58 -19.69 -5.07
C GLU A 125 -6.58 -20.34 -3.67
N VAL A 126 -6.23 -19.57 -2.64
CA VAL A 126 -6.16 -20.10 -1.26
C VAL A 126 -7.13 -19.39 -0.33
N ILE A 127 -7.36 -18.09 -0.53
CA ILE A 127 -8.37 -17.36 0.23
C ILE A 127 -9.76 -17.66 -0.34
N THR A 128 -10.41 -18.70 0.20
CA THR A 128 -11.80 -19.04 -0.12
C THR A 128 -12.79 -18.34 0.81
N GLU A 129 -14.07 -18.32 0.44
CA GLU A 129 -15.15 -17.81 1.31
C GLU A 129 -15.20 -18.57 2.64
N ASP A 130 -15.02 -19.89 2.64
CA ASP A 130 -14.95 -20.71 3.85
C ASP A 130 -13.76 -20.34 4.74
N LEU A 131 -12.59 -20.03 4.16
CA LEU A 131 -11.43 -19.55 4.91
C LEU A 131 -11.77 -18.25 5.64
N ILE A 132 -12.38 -17.31 4.91
CA ILE A 132 -12.78 -16.00 5.43
C ILE A 132 -13.80 -16.18 6.56
N GLU A 133 -14.86 -16.97 6.37
CA GLU A 133 -15.88 -17.25 7.39
C GLU A 133 -15.28 -17.83 8.66
N ASN A 134 -14.40 -18.83 8.53
CA ASN A 134 -13.74 -19.47 9.65
C ASN A 134 -12.84 -18.49 10.41
N LEU A 135 -12.04 -17.69 9.70
CA LEU A 135 -11.20 -16.66 10.32
C LEU A 135 -12.03 -15.60 11.05
N MET A 136 -13.08 -15.07 10.42
CA MET A 136 -13.94 -14.07 11.06
C MET A 136 -14.67 -14.64 12.28
N SER A 137 -15.08 -15.91 12.22
CA SER A 137 -15.67 -16.64 13.36
C SER A 137 -14.69 -16.74 14.52
N LEU A 138 -13.44 -17.11 14.28
CA LEU A 138 -12.40 -17.16 15.31
C LEU A 138 -12.23 -15.79 15.99
N TYR A 139 -12.11 -14.71 15.22
CA TYR A 139 -11.98 -13.36 15.77
C TYR A 139 -13.20 -12.93 16.59
N ALA A 140 -14.40 -13.26 16.12
CA ALA A 140 -15.64 -12.97 16.84
C ALA A 140 -15.72 -13.72 18.17
N GLU A 141 -15.39 -15.02 18.17
CA GLU A 141 -15.35 -15.85 19.38
C GLU A 141 -14.31 -15.35 20.40
N GLU A 142 -13.09 -15.03 19.94
CA GLU A 142 -12.06 -14.47 20.81
C GLU A 142 -12.49 -13.10 21.36
N SER A 143 -13.15 -12.27 20.56
CA SER A 143 -13.67 -10.97 20.99
C SER A 143 -14.76 -11.11 22.06
N LEU A 144 -15.67 -12.09 21.94
CA LEU A 144 -16.77 -12.32 22.88
C LEU A 144 -16.31 -12.67 24.31
N LYS A 145 -15.08 -13.18 24.47
CA LYS A 145 -14.47 -13.40 25.79
C LYS A 145 -14.30 -12.09 26.56
N TYR A 146 -14.08 -10.99 25.84
CA TYR A 146 -13.79 -9.67 26.41
C TYR A 146 -14.93 -8.66 26.21
N LEU A 147 -15.95 -8.98 25.40
CA LEU A 147 -17.12 -8.13 25.16
C LEU A 147 -18.33 -8.51 26.03
N ALA A 148 -18.95 -7.50 26.64
CA ALA A 148 -20.22 -7.49 27.36
C ALA A 148 -21.29 -6.97 26.40
N VAL A 149 -21.88 -7.85 25.60
CA VAL A 149 -22.95 -7.43 24.68
C VAL A 149 -24.19 -7.08 25.51
N PRO A 150 -24.68 -5.83 25.49
CA PRO A 150 -25.90 -5.47 26.20
C PRO A 150 -27.08 -6.16 25.56
N SER A 151 -28.10 -6.48 26.35
CA SER A 151 -29.36 -7.06 25.86
C SER A 151 -30.08 -6.18 24.82
N SER A 152 -29.74 -4.89 24.74
CA SER A 152 -30.33 -3.92 23.81
C SER A 152 -29.66 -3.88 22.43
N LYS A 153 -28.48 -4.47 22.24
CA LYS A 153 -27.76 -4.45 20.96
C LYS A 153 -27.64 -5.86 20.40
N ASN A 154 -27.84 -5.99 19.10
CA ASN A 154 -27.70 -7.27 18.43
C ASN A 154 -26.23 -7.67 18.37
N THR A 155 -25.89 -8.90 18.78
CA THR A 155 -24.49 -9.37 18.81
C THR A 155 -23.88 -9.36 17.41
N GLU A 156 -24.71 -9.69 16.43
CA GLU A 156 -24.46 -9.77 15.00
C GLU A 156 -24.07 -8.40 14.42
N GLU A 157 -24.70 -7.32 14.90
CA GLU A 157 -24.36 -5.95 14.49
C GLU A 157 -23.02 -5.50 15.09
N LEU A 158 -22.77 -5.82 16.36
CA LEU A 158 -21.49 -5.53 17.01
C LEU A 158 -20.33 -6.28 16.35
N LEU A 159 -20.57 -7.54 15.99
CA LEU A 159 -19.59 -8.44 15.37
C LEU A 159 -19.79 -8.52 13.85
N THR A 160 -19.96 -7.36 13.21
CA THR A 160 -19.93 -7.25 11.75
C THR A 160 -18.50 -6.97 11.29
N ALA A 161 -17.94 -7.87 10.47
CA ALA A 161 -16.68 -7.68 9.79
C ALA A 161 -16.90 -7.21 8.35
N TYR A 162 -16.04 -6.30 7.91
CA TYR A 162 -15.92 -5.93 6.49
C TYR A 162 -14.60 -6.45 5.98
N VAL A 163 -14.64 -7.23 4.91
CA VAL A 163 -13.49 -7.93 4.36
C VAL A 163 -12.99 -7.16 3.14
N LEU A 164 -11.73 -6.76 3.21
CA LEU A 164 -11.03 -5.96 2.23
C LEU A 164 -10.03 -6.82 1.47
N GLN A 165 -10.22 -6.92 0.15
CA GLN A 165 -9.34 -7.67 -0.74
C GLN A 165 -8.81 -6.78 -1.86
N ARG A 166 -7.75 -7.26 -2.53
CA ARG A 166 -7.23 -6.66 -3.76
C ARG A 166 -7.61 -7.57 -4.92
N LYS A 167 -8.06 -6.98 -6.03
CA LYS A 167 -8.45 -7.73 -7.24
C LYS A 167 -7.34 -8.50 -7.96
N LYS A 168 -6.08 -8.36 -7.55
CA LYS A 168 -4.96 -9.07 -8.19
C LYS A 168 -3.95 -9.56 -7.18
N ASN A 169 -3.62 -10.85 -7.31
CA ASN A 169 -2.42 -11.43 -6.74
C ASN A 169 -1.19 -10.67 -7.26
N TYR A 170 -0.23 -10.44 -6.37
CA TYR A 170 1.05 -9.85 -6.72
C TYR A 170 2.15 -10.81 -6.30
N VAL A 171 3.10 -11.04 -7.20
CA VAL A 171 4.25 -11.89 -6.94
C VAL A 171 5.28 -11.08 -6.16
N VAL A 172 5.73 -11.60 -5.02
CA VAL A 172 6.84 -11.05 -4.25
C VAL A 172 7.89 -12.12 -4.18
N ASP A 173 9.08 -11.86 -4.72
CA ASP A 173 10.25 -12.74 -4.57
C ASP A 173 9.97 -14.21 -4.93
N SER A 174 9.40 -14.43 -6.13
CA SER A 174 8.95 -15.74 -6.66
C SER A 174 7.80 -16.45 -5.94
N ASP A 175 7.42 -16.01 -4.74
CA ASP A 175 6.28 -16.55 -4.01
C ASP A 175 5.00 -15.75 -4.29
N SER A 176 3.89 -16.46 -4.51
CA SER A 176 2.57 -15.84 -4.57
C SER A 176 2.04 -15.67 -3.16
N LYS A 177 1.89 -14.41 -2.72
CA LYS A 177 1.21 -14.08 -1.46
C LYS A 177 -0.17 -13.51 -1.74
N GLU A 178 -1.17 -14.00 -1.02
CA GLU A 178 -2.51 -13.41 -1.00
C GLU A 178 -2.73 -12.76 0.36
N GLY A 179 -3.04 -11.46 0.36
CA GLY A 179 -3.32 -10.71 1.60
C GLY A 179 -4.82 -10.56 1.81
N LEU A 180 -5.29 -10.88 3.01
CA LEU A 180 -6.65 -10.68 3.49
C LEU A 180 -6.63 -9.57 4.53
N HIS A 181 -7.33 -8.47 4.26
CA HIS A 181 -7.58 -7.44 5.26
C HIS A 181 -9.03 -7.56 5.72
N ALA A 182 -9.30 -7.33 7.00
CA ALA A 182 -10.67 -7.15 7.47
C ALA A 182 -10.71 -6.17 8.64
N ILE A 183 -11.90 -5.66 8.95
CA ILE A 183 -12.11 -4.77 10.08
C ILE A 183 -13.47 -5.03 10.73
N PHE A 184 -13.46 -5.12 12.06
CA PHE A 184 -14.64 -5.05 12.92
C PHE A 184 -14.72 -3.63 13.50
N PRO A 185 -15.41 -2.70 12.84
CA PRO A 185 -15.36 -1.28 13.19
C PRO A 185 -15.96 -0.95 14.57
N ASP A 186 -16.87 -1.80 15.04
CA ASP A 186 -17.60 -1.62 16.31
C ASP A 186 -16.95 -2.37 17.50
N VAL A 187 -15.90 -3.16 17.24
CA VAL A 187 -15.09 -3.86 18.24
C VAL A 187 -13.81 -3.08 18.45
N VAL A 188 -13.73 -2.27 19.50
CA VAL A 188 -12.64 -1.34 19.78
C VAL A 188 -11.97 -1.69 21.10
N PHE A 189 -10.67 -2.01 21.06
CA PHE A 189 -9.85 -2.35 22.21
C PHE A 189 -8.61 -1.45 22.30
N PRO A 190 -7.88 -1.45 23.45
CA PRO A 190 -6.52 -0.95 23.50
C PRO A 190 -5.64 -1.64 22.46
N THR A 191 -5.03 -0.86 21.57
CA THR A 191 -4.27 -1.35 20.42
C THR A 191 -3.10 -2.26 20.83
N ASN A 192 -2.49 -2.00 21.99
CA ASN A 192 -1.40 -2.82 22.52
C ASN A 192 -1.84 -4.22 22.97
N LEU A 193 -3.14 -4.43 23.23
CA LEU A 193 -3.71 -5.70 23.64
C LEU A 193 -4.21 -6.56 22.48
N HIS A 194 -4.46 -5.99 21.29
CA HIS A 194 -4.96 -6.73 20.12
C HIS A 194 -4.14 -8.00 19.84
N ASN A 195 -2.81 -7.88 19.86
CA ASN A 195 -1.93 -9.02 19.59
C ASN A 195 -2.04 -10.11 20.66
N LYS A 196 -2.07 -9.73 21.95
CA LYS A 196 -2.09 -10.67 23.08
C LYS A 196 -3.45 -11.37 23.18
N LEU A 197 -4.54 -10.61 23.07
CA LEU A 197 -5.89 -11.09 23.36
C LEU A 197 -6.58 -11.71 22.15
N LEU A 198 -6.23 -11.29 20.93
CA LEU A 198 -6.97 -11.64 19.72
C LEU A 198 -6.07 -12.32 18.68
N HIS A 199 -5.06 -11.62 18.13
CA HIS A 199 -4.29 -12.15 16.99
C HIS A 199 -3.53 -13.43 17.32
N ARG A 200 -2.88 -13.53 18.48
CA ARG A 200 -2.12 -14.72 18.86
C ARG A 200 -3.02 -15.94 19.09
N PRO A 201 -4.09 -15.87 19.91
CA PRO A 201 -5.04 -16.97 20.04
C PRO A 201 -5.67 -17.39 18.70
N VAL A 202 -6.01 -16.42 17.84
CA VAL A 202 -6.55 -16.73 16.50
C VAL A 202 -5.51 -17.39 15.61
N ALA A 203 -4.25 -16.94 15.62
CA ALA A 203 -3.19 -17.55 14.82
C ALA A 203 -2.95 -19.02 15.21
N GLU A 204 -2.88 -19.30 16.51
CA GLU A 204 -2.70 -20.66 17.05
C GLU A 204 -3.86 -21.58 16.64
N ARG A 205 -5.12 -21.08 16.72
CA ARG A 205 -6.30 -21.84 16.30
C ARG A 205 -6.39 -22.01 14.78
N ALA A 206 -6.06 -20.97 14.02
CA ALA A 206 -6.07 -21.02 12.55
C ALA A 206 -5.06 -22.04 12.05
N GLU A 207 -3.85 -22.06 12.57
CA GLU A 207 -2.83 -23.05 12.20
C GLU A 207 -3.36 -24.49 12.38
N SER A 208 -3.98 -24.79 13.54
CA SER A 208 -4.57 -26.11 13.80
C SER A 208 -5.74 -26.47 12.88
N MET A 209 -6.61 -25.50 12.58
CA MET A 209 -7.80 -25.74 11.76
C MET A 209 -7.45 -25.97 10.28
N PHE A 210 -6.43 -25.28 9.78
CA PHE A 210 -6.07 -25.35 8.36
C PHE A 210 -4.98 -26.39 8.07
N SER A 211 -4.21 -26.82 9.08
CA SER A 211 -3.30 -27.97 8.93
C SER A 211 -4.04 -29.25 8.57
N GLU A 212 -5.28 -29.45 9.03
CA GLU A 212 -6.08 -30.64 8.76
C GLU A 212 -6.70 -30.66 7.35
N ILE A 213 -7.02 -29.48 6.80
CA ILE A 213 -7.75 -29.37 5.53
C ILE A 213 -6.81 -29.53 4.33
N GLN A 214 -5.58 -28.99 4.41
CA GLN A 214 -4.61 -29.03 3.31
C GLN A 214 -3.15 -29.01 3.83
N GLU A 215 -2.76 -30.05 4.56
CA GLU A 215 -1.43 -30.18 5.15
C GLU A 215 -0.32 -29.87 4.12
N GLY A 216 0.47 -28.82 4.40
CA GLY A 216 1.62 -28.44 3.58
C GLY A 216 1.31 -27.76 2.24
N LYS A 217 0.09 -27.27 1.99
CA LYS A 217 -0.21 -26.53 0.74
C LYS A 217 -0.19 -25.00 0.86
N PHE A 218 -0.41 -24.48 2.05
CA PHE A 218 -0.30 -23.04 2.33
C PHE A 218 -0.05 -22.80 3.81
N LYS A 219 0.41 -21.59 4.13
CA LYS A 219 0.65 -21.13 5.49
C LYS A 219 -0.08 -19.83 5.74
N ILE A 220 -0.79 -19.74 6.86
CA ILE A 220 -1.45 -18.51 7.30
C ILE A 220 -0.53 -17.77 8.26
N VAL A 221 -0.27 -16.51 7.95
CA VAL A 221 0.52 -15.59 8.77
C VAL A 221 -0.41 -14.48 9.22
N VAL A 222 -0.74 -14.46 10.52
CA VAL A 222 -1.53 -13.39 11.13
C VAL A 222 -0.61 -12.27 11.58
N ASP A 223 -0.82 -11.08 11.04
CA ASP A 223 0.08 -9.95 11.20
C ASP A 223 -0.19 -9.15 12.48
N GLN A 224 0.87 -8.57 13.04
CA GLN A 224 0.81 -7.80 14.29
C GLN A 224 0.38 -6.34 14.04
N ILE A 225 -0.91 -6.10 13.89
CA ILE A 225 -1.45 -4.78 13.50
C ILE A 225 -1.24 -3.66 14.51
N GLY A 226 -0.94 -3.97 15.78
CA GLY A 226 -0.86 -2.99 16.85
C GLY A 226 0.22 -1.91 16.63
N LYS A 227 1.18 -2.18 15.75
CA LYS A 227 2.27 -1.24 15.38
C LYS A 227 2.23 -0.81 13.93
N ASN A 228 1.50 -1.53 13.08
CA ASN A 228 1.50 -1.32 11.65
C ASN A 228 0.51 -0.21 11.26
N PRO A 229 0.92 0.77 10.44
CA PRO A 229 0.00 1.74 9.87
C PRO A 229 -1.11 1.06 9.07
N TRP A 230 -2.33 1.58 9.15
CA TRP A 230 -3.48 1.04 8.45
C TRP A 230 -3.79 1.84 7.19
N PHE A 231 -4.02 1.19 6.06
CA PHE A 231 -4.47 1.91 4.87
C PHE A 231 -5.89 2.44 5.08
N MET A 232 -6.06 3.73 4.83
CA MET A 232 -7.41 4.29 4.73
C MET A 232 -8.11 3.71 3.51
N ILE A 233 -9.43 3.52 3.59
CA ILE A 233 -10.19 3.01 2.45
C ILE A 233 -10.00 3.89 1.21
N GLY A 234 -9.85 3.27 0.04
CA GLY A 234 -9.55 3.97 -1.21
C GLY A 234 -8.07 4.37 -1.39
N SER A 235 -7.22 4.23 -0.36
CA SER A 235 -5.77 4.35 -0.54
C SER A 235 -5.16 3.05 -1.06
N GLN A 236 -4.04 3.18 -1.77
CA GLN A 236 -3.28 2.06 -2.35
C GLN A 236 -1.79 2.17 -2.01
N LYS A 237 -1.08 1.04 -2.02
CA LYS A 237 0.35 0.98 -1.67
C LYS A 237 1.24 1.68 -2.72
N HIS A 238 0.91 1.48 -4.00
CA HIS A 238 1.63 2.04 -5.16
C HIS A 238 0.66 2.34 -6.30
N CYS A 239 1.07 3.16 -7.27
CA CYS A 239 0.26 3.53 -8.45
C CYS A 239 -0.12 2.33 -9.32
N ASP A 240 0.68 1.27 -9.27
CA ASP A 240 0.50 0.08 -10.09
C ASP A 240 -0.32 -1.01 -9.36
N LEU A 241 -0.72 -0.78 -8.12
CA LEU A 241 -1.54 -1.68 -7.32
C LEU A 241 -2.93 -1.07 -7.11
N TYR A 242 -3.96 -1.91 -7.20
CA TYR A 242 -5.32 -1.48 -6.90
C TYR A 242 -5.48 -1.19 -5.40
N PRO A 243 -6.35 -0.23 -5.03
CA PRO A 243 -6.71 -0.03 -3.63
C PRO A 243 -7.43 -1.26 -3.10
N TYR A 244 -7.38 -1.46 -1.79
CA TYR A 244 -8.23 -2.43 -1.13
C TYR A 244 -9.69 -2.00 -1.27
N THR A 245 -10.54 -2.91 -1.73
CA THR A 245 -12.00 -2.72 -1.77
C THR A 245 -12.66 -3.68 -0.81
N VAL A 246 -13.78 -3.25 -0.22
CA VAL A 246 -14.62 -4.16 0.57
C VAL A 246 -15.39 -5.01 -0.42
N ASP A 247 -15.08 -6.30 -0.42
CA ASP A 247 -15.66 -7.27 -1.34
C ASP A 247 -16.70 -8.14 -0.63
N TYR A 248 -16.58 -8.29 0.70
CA TYR A 248 -17.53 -9.04 1.52
C TYR A 248 -17.87 -8.35 2.83
N VAL A 249 -19.06 -8.67 3.32
CA VAL A 249 -19.48 -8.43 4.70
C VAL A 249 -19.77 -9.76 5.36
N TRP A 250 -19.30 -9.92 6.59
CA TRP A 250 -19.60 -11.08 7.41
C TRP A 250 -20.22 -10.59 8.71
N LYS A 251 -21.29 -11.25 9.16
CA LYS A 251 -21.89 -11.00 10.46
C LYS A 251 -21.83 -12.27 11.28
N TYR A 252 -21.63 -12.12 12.58
CA TYR A 252 -21.53 -13.26 13.48
C TYR A 252 -22.71 -14.24 13.31
N ARG A 253 -22.39 -15.52 13.10
CA ARG A 253 -23.35 -16.62 12.83
C ARG A 253 -24.17 -16.51 11.55
N GLU A 254 -23.90 -15.50 10.72
CA GLU A 254 -24.43 -15.43 9.36
C GLU A 254 -23.37 -15.94 8.36
N LYS A 255 -23.81 -16.16 7.12
CA LYS A 255 -22.93 -16.47 6.01
C LYS A 255 -22.24 -15.22 5.49
N LEU A 256 -21.05 -15.40 4.93
CA LEU A 256 -20.34 -14.37 4.20
C LEU A 256 -21.22 -13.92 3.03
N MET A 257 -21.35 -12.62 2.87
CA MET A 257 -22.16 -12.02 1.82
C MET A 257 -21.30 -11.13 0.93
N PRO A 258 -21.38 -11.26 -0.40
CA PRO A 258 -20.81 -10.28 -1.31
C PRO A 258 -21.32 -8.88 -0.94
N PHE A 259 -20.41 -7.93 -0.90
CA PHE A 259 -20.72 -6.57 -0.49
C PHE A 259 -20.10 -5.59 -1.47
N THR A 260 -20.82 -4.52 -1.73
CA THR A 260 -20.30 -3.39 -2.50
C THR A 260 -20.65 -2.14 -1.75
N LEU A 261 -19.62 -1.36 -1.41
CA LEU A 261 -19.82 -0.07 -0.76
C LEU A 261 -20.61 0.83 -1.70
N SER A 262 -21.75 1.33 -1.20
CA SER A 262 -22.42 2.45 -1.85
C SER A 262 -21.49 3.67 -1.74
N MET A 263 -20.88 4.02 -2.86
CA MET A 263 -20.02 5.21 -2.99
C MET A 263 -20.68 6.25 -3.91
N ASN A 264 -22.01 6.31 -3.97
CA ASN A 264 -22.74 7.10 -4.96
C ASN A 264 -22.72 8.61 -4.67
N SER A 265 -22.45 8.98 -3.43
CA SER A 265 -22.36 10.37 -2.97
C SER A 265 -21.19 10.58 -2.02
N GLU A 266 -20.72 11.83 -1.92
CA GLU A 266 -19.69 12.22 -0.93
C GLU A 266 -20.12 11.86 0.50
N SER A 267 -21.41 12.00 0.83
CA SER A 267 -21.94 11.67 2.16
C SER A 267 -21.85 10.18 2.48
N GLU A 268 -22.16 9.30 1.55
CA GLU A 268 -22.04 7.85 1.77
C GLU A 268 -20.57 7.44 1.90
N ILE A 269 -19.70 8.00 1.05
CA ILE A 269 -18.25 7.74 1.15
C ILE A 269 -17.72 8.21 2.49
N PHE A 270 -18.12 9.39 2.95
CA PHE A 270 -17.75 9.90 4.27
C PHE A 270 -18.16 8.96 5.40
N GLN A 271 -19.38 8.41 5.36
CA GLN A 271 -19.82 7.42 6.34
C GLN A 271 -18.89 6.20 6.37
N TRP A 272 -18.49 5.67 5.21
CA TRP A 272 -17.58 4.53 5.13
C TRP A 272 -16.15 4.86 5.56
N VAL A 273 -15.62 6.00 5.11
CA VAL A 273 -14.31 6.52 5.51
C VAL A 273 -14.23 6.70 7.02
N SER A 274 -15.26 7.31 7.63
CA SER A 274 -15.37 7.47 9.08
C SER A 274 -15.52 6.13 9.80
N LYS A 275 -16.35 5.23 9.26
CA LYS A 275 -16.56 3.90 9.85
C LYS A 275 -15.26 3.10 9.91
N PHE A 276 -14.45 3.12 8.85
CA PHE A 276 -13.21 2.34 8.76
C PHE A 276 -11.95 3.06 9.22
N SER A 277 -12.00 4.37 9.49
CA SER A 277 -10.91 5.07 10.15
C SER A 277 -10.60 4.41 11.49
N ILE A 278 -9.32 4.28 11.84
CA ILE A 278 -8.91 3.77 13.16
C ILE A 278 -8.83 4.86 14.23
N ARG A 279 -9.00 6.11 13.83
CA ARG A 279 -8.75 7.27 14.69
C ARG A 279 -9.99 7.69 15.47
N HIS A 280 -9.72 8.30 16.61
CA HIS A 280 -10.73 8.89 17.50
C HIS A 280 -11.88 7.93 17.84
N LYS A 281 -11.53 6.65 17.98
CA LYS A 281 -12.45 5.63 18.47
C LYS A 281 -12.43 5.64 19.99
N ASN A 282 -13.62 5.55 20.57
CA ASN A 282 -13.76 5.27 21.98
C ASN A 282 -13.73 3.75 22.16
N VAL A 283 -13.19 3.30 23.30
CA VAL A 283 -13.33 1.90 23.73
C VAL A 283 -14.79 1.48 23.57
N SER A 284 -15.03 0.28 23.05
CA SER A 284 -16.38 -0.24 22.99
C SER A 284 -16.97 -0.18 24.39
N GLU A 285 -18.10 0.52 24.54
CA GLU A 285 -18.89 0.61 25.79
C GLU A 285 -19.20 -0.77 26.38
N PHE A 286 -19.06 -1.79 25.54
CA PHE A 286 -19.29 -3.20 25.76
C PHE A 286 -18.02 -3.94 26.19
N SER A 287 -16.99 -3.28 26.71
CA SER A 287 -15.83 -4.03 27.24
C SER A 287 -16.19 -4.59 28.60
N LYS A 288 -16.04 -5.91 28.80
CA LYS A 288 -16.33 -6.54 30.10
C LYS A 288 -15.34 -6.04 31.16
N GLU A 289 -15.88 -5.66 32.31
CA GLU A 289 -15.11 -5.47 33.55
C GLU A 289 -14.45 -6.77 34.07
N THR A 290 -14.63 -7.91 33.41
CA THR A 290 -14.15 -9.21 33.91
C THR A 290 -12.71 -9.53 33.55
N SER A 291 -12.10 -8.83 32.58
CA SER A 291 -10.69 -9.03 32.26
C SER A 291 -9.86 -8.02 33.02
N GLU A 292 -9.20 -8.48 34.09
CA GLU A 292 -8.30 -7.66 34.91
C GLU A 292 -7.20 -7.00 34.06
N ASP A 293 -6.62 -7.73 33.10
CA ASP A 293 -5.67 -7.19 32.13
C ASP A 293 -6.25 -6.03 31.30
N LEU A 294 -7.47 -6.19 30.77
CA LEU A 294 -8.14 -5.17 29.96
C LEU A 294 -8.49 -3.94 30.81
N ASN A 295 -9.02 -4.15 32.01
CA ASN A 295 -9.36 -3.07 32.93
C ASN A 295 -8.12 -2.30 33.37
N ASN A 296 -7.05 -3.00 33.76
CA ASN A 296 -5.81 -2.38 34.21
C ASN A 296 -5.18 -1.53 33.10
N GLU A 297 -5.20 -2.01 31.86
CA GLU A 297 -4.73 -1.22 30.72
C GLU A 297 -5.64 -0.02 30.46
N ILE A 298 -6.97 -0.19 30.46
CA ILE A 298 -7.93 0.92 30.27
C ILE A 298 -7.74 1.97 31.37
N LEU A 299 -7.57 1.56 32.62
CA LEU A 299 -7.29 2.45 33.75
C LEU A 299 -5.95 3.17 33.59
N SER A 300 -4.88 2.43 33.26
CA SER A 300 -3.55 3.00 33.02
C SER A 300 -3.56 4.03 31.89
N ILE A 301 -4.29 3.77 30.80
CA ILE A 301 -4.49 4.72 29.70
C ILE A 301 -5.24 5.97 30.17
N LYS A 302 -6.33 5.79 30.94
CA LYS A 302 -7.11 6.91 31.47
C LYS A 302 -6.28 7.79 32.41
N GLU A 303 -5.41 7.19 33.22
CA GLU A 303 -4.51 7.89 34.14
C GLU A 303 -3.38 8.63 33.41
N SER A 304 -2.81 8.03 32.37
CA SER A 304 -1.69 8.62 31.62
C SER A 304 -2.10 9.65 30.57
N GLY A 305 -3.36 9.60 30.11
CA GLY A 305 -3.87 10.43 29.03
C GLY A 305 -3.52 9.90 27.63
N GLU A 306 -4.49 9.97 26.71
CA GLU A 306 -4.36 9.43 25.34
C GLU A 306 -3.23 10.09 24.54
N ASP A 307 -2.98 11.38 24.76
CA ASP A 307 -2.01 12.18 24.02
C ASP A 307 -0.57 11.80 24.38
N GLU A 308 -0.27 11.57 25.67
CA GLU A 308 1.06 11.16 26.11
C GLU A 308 1.40 9.77 25.58
N LEU A 309 0.44 8.84 25.59
CA LEU A 309 0.63 7.49 25.09
C LEU A 309 0.75 7.46 23.56
N SER A 310 0.00 8.32 22.86
CA SER A 310 0.14 8.52 21.42
C SER A 310 1.52 9.09 21.06
N LEU A 311 2.02 10.05 21.85
CA LEU A 311 3.38 10.58 21.71
C LEU A 311 4.44 9.52 21.98
N TYR A 312 4.26 8.69 23.01
CA TYR A 312 5.15 7.58 23.32
C TYR A 312 5.21 6.56 22.18
N ASN A 313 4.05 6.14 21.67
CA ASN A 313 3.95 5.23 20.53
C ASN A 313 4.58 5.83 19.26
N ALA A 314 4.33 7.12 18.99
CA ALA A 314 4.94 7.83 17.87
C ALA A 314 6.47 7.97 17.99
N ARG A 315 7.00 8.17 19.21
CA ARG A 315 8.45 8.18 19.49
C ARG A 315 9.07 6.80 19.26
N LYS A 316 8.37 5.73 19.67
CA LYS A 316 8.80 4.34 19.43
C LYS A 316 8.79 3.96 17.93
N LEU A 317 7.96 4.61 17.12
CA LEU A 317 7.97 4.48 15.66
C LEU A 317 9.12 5.24 14.99
N LYS A 318 9.68 6.30 15.61
CA LYS A 318 10.83 7.05 15.06
C LYS A 318 12.10 6.19 14.97
N SER A 319 12.30 5.21 15.86
CA SER A 319 13.42 4.26 15.75
C SER A 319 13.24 3.29 14.57
N PHE A 320 12.01 3.08 14.11
CA PHE A 320 11.68 2.24 12.95
C PHE A 320 11.91 2.98 11.63
N SER A 321 11.60 4.28 11.55
CA SER A 321 11.79 5.06 10.32
C SER A 321 13.23 5.49 10.05
N SER A 322 14.16 5.33 11.00
CA SER A 322 15.60 5.42 10.76
C SER A 322 16.20 4.13 10.20
N GLN A 323 15.45 3.01 10.21
CA GLN A 323 15.88 1.71 9.68
C GLN A 323 15.35 1.42 8.27
N SER A 324 14.58 2.33 7.66
CA SER A 324 14.15 2.23 6.25
C SER A 324 15.16 2.81 5.24
N GLN A 325 16.40 3.05 5.67
CA GLN A 325 17.54 3.14 4.74
C GLN A 325 18.05 1.70 4.49
N PRO A 326 18.33 1.30 3.24
CA PRO A 326 18.69 -0.07 2.91
C PRO A 326 20.11 -0.36 3.42
N GLY A 327 20.18 -0.96 4.60
CA GLY A 327 21.41 -1.51 5.14
C GLY A 327 21.48 -1.40 6.65
N PHE A 328 20.72 -2.20 7.39
CA PHE A 328 21.20 -2.81 8.63
C PHE A 328 20.30 -3.98 9.04
N LYS A 329 20.95 -5.06 9.45
CA LYS A 329 20.40 -6.40 9.72
C LYS A 329 19.34 -6.35 10.82
N ALA A 330 18.15 -6.89 10.55
CA ALA A 330 17.24 -7.31 11.62
C ALA A 330 17.85 -8.55 12.28
N SER A 331 18.05 -8.49 13.59
CA SER A 331 18.40 -9.64 14.42
C SER A 331 17.19 -10.56 14.52
N SER A 332 17.09 -11.52 13.60
CA SER A 332 16.30 -12.73 13.81
C SER A 332 17.10 -13.66 14.72
N SER A 333 16.74 -13.70 16.00
CA SER A 333 17.06 -14.87 16.81
C SER A 333 16.30 -16.06 16.23
N GLN A 334 17.06 -17.10 15.88
CA GLN A 334 16.65 -18.44 15.44
C GLN A 334 16.07 -18.55 14.02
N PHE A 335 16.96 -18.74 13.05
CA PHE A 335 17.12 -19.99 12.29
C PHE A 335 18.45 -19.89 11.52
N GLN A 336 19.37 -20.84 11.71
CA GLN A 336 20.63 -20.91 10.96
C GLN A 336 20.31 -21.28 9.52
N ILE A 337 20.27 -20.29 8.62
CA ILE A 337 20.24 -20.54 7.17
C ILE A 337 21.68 -20.50 6.65
N ASN A 338 22.07 -21.61 6.04
CA ASN A 338 23.35 -21.88 5.37
C ASN A 338 23.86 -20.68 4.53
N GLU A 339 25.06 -20.17 4.87
CA GLU A 339 25.77 -19.17 4.05
C GLU A 339 26.25 -19.68 2.68
N ASN A 340 26.02 -20.96 2.36
CA ASN A 340 26.42 -21.58 1.09
C ASN A 340 25.52 -21.27 -0.12
N TYR A 341 24.43 -20.50 0.05
CA TYR A 341 23.51 -20.16 -1.06
C TYR A 341 23.91 -18.92 -1.88
N ARG A 342 25.06 -18.29 -1.58
CA ARG A 342 25.43 -16.97 -2.11
C ARG A 342 26.25 -16.95 -3.42
N SER A 343 26.34 -18.07 -4.16
CA SER A 343 27.25 -18.16 -5.32
C SER A 343 26.65 -18.65 -6.65
N LYS A 344 25.34 -18.80 -6.78
CA LYS A 344 24.75 -19.02 -8.11
C LYS A 344 24.26 -17.70 -8.69
N LYS A 345 25.05 -17.13 -9.61
CA LYS A 345 24.57 -16.16 -10.60
C LYS A 345 23.32 -16.75 -11.26
N HIS A 346 22.13 -16.32 -10.87
CA HIS A 346 20.94 -16.59 -11.66
C HIS A 346 21.01 -15.68 -12.88
N GLN A 347 21.61 -16.21 -13.95
CA GLN A 347 21.61 -15.58 -15.26
C GLN A 347 20.15 -15.56 -15.76
N ILE A 348 19.63 -14.36 -16.04
CA ILE A 348 18.22 -14.20 -16.44
C ILE A 348 18.11 -13.93 -17.94
N PHE A 349 19.10 -13.27 -18.54
CA PHE A 349 19.05 -12.88 -19.96
C PHE A 349 20.21 -13.51 -20.74
N SER A 350 19.88 -14.15 -21.87
CA SER A 350 20.87 -14.67 -22.84
C SER A 350 20.32 -14.67 -24.26
N GLY A 351 21.21 -14.63 -25.25
CA GLY A 351 20.84 -14.68 -26.67
C GLY A 351 19.83 -13.62 -27.08
N LYS A 352 18.75 -14.02 -27.76
CA LYS A 352 17.72 -13.11 -28.31
C LYS A 352 17.03 -12.23 -27.27
N GLN A 353 16.94 -12.68 -26.02
CA GLN A 353 16.35 -11.87 -24.94
C GLN A 353 17.24 -10.67 -24.59
N LEU A 354 18.55 -10.86 -24.64
CA LEU A 354 19.54 -9.82 -24.36
C LEU A 354 19.54 -8.75 -25.48
N ASP A 355 19.48 -9.17 -26.74
CA ASP A 355 19.39 -8.24 -27.89
C ASP A 355 18.11 -7.39 -27.83
N SER A 356 16.97 -7.99 -27.46
CA SER A 356 15.72 -7.25 -27.27
C SER A 356 15.84 -6.24 -26.13
N LEU A 357 16.45 -6.64 -25.01
CA LEU A 357 16.66 -5.79 -23.85
C LEU A 357 17.51 -4.57 -24.21
N TYR A 358 18.61 -4.77 -24.93
CA TYR A 358 19.47 -3.70 -25.43
C TYR A 358 18.70 -2.69 -26.27
N LYS A 359 17.97 -3.16 -27.27
CA LYS A 359 17.19 -2.30 -28.15
C LYS A 359 16.10 -1.52 -27.39
N ASP A 360 15.43 -2.18 -26.46
CA ASP A 360 14.40 -1.50 -25.67
C ASP A 360 15.01 -0.44 -24.73
N LEU A 361 16.19 -0.70 -24.15
CA LEU A 361 16.92 0.26 -23.32
C LEU A 361 17.43 1.47 -24.11
N GLU A 362 17.98 1.26 -25.31
CA GLU A 362 18.38 2.33 -26.23
C GLU A 362 17.18 3.23 -26.56
N ASN A 363 16.07 2.64 -26.99
CA ASN A 363 14.84 3.37 -27.27
C ASN A 363 14.35 4.14 -26.04
N LEU A 364 14.45 3.55 -24.85
CA LEU A 364 14.03 4.19 -23.62
C LEU A 364 14.88 5.40 -23.27
N VAL A 365 16.21 5.27 -23.30
CA VAL A 365 17.09 6.38 -22.97
C VAL A 365 16.99 7.50 -23.97
N ASP A 366 16.76 7.18 -25.25
CA ASP A 366 16.54 8.16 -26.31
C ASP A 366 15.28 8.99 -26.10
N LEU A 367 14.30 8.46 -25.38
CA LEU A 367 13.08 9.17 -25.03
C LEU A 367 13.20 10.01 -23.75
N PHE A 368 14.24 9.84 -22.93
CA PHE A 368 14.45 10.70 -21.75
C PHE A 368 14.89 12.11 -22.14
N ASP A 369 14.26 13.12 -21.54
CA ASP A 369 14.58 14.53 -21.78
C ASP A 369 15.94 14.92 -21.19
N THR A 370 16.55 15.97 -21.76
CA THR A 370 17.81 16.54 -21.28
C THR A 370 17.75 16.92 -19.80
N GLU A 371 16.61 17.36 -19.28
CA GLU A 371 16.45 17.70 -17.85
C GLU A 371 16.70 16.50 -16.91
N ILE A 372 16.34 15.28 -17.35
CA ILE A 372 16.57 14.04 -16.59
C ILE A 372 18.07 13.69 -16.59
N ALA A 373 18.76 13.90 -17.71
CA ALA A 373 20.20 13.68 -17.80
C ALA A 373 21.00 14.74 -17.02
N ASP A 374 20.50 15.98 -16.94
CA ASP A 374 21.18 17.10 -16.28
C ASP A 374 21.04 17.09 -14.74
N ASN A 375 19.99 16.43 -14.23
CA ASN A 375 19.81 16.25 -12.79
C ASN A 375 20.63 15.04 -12.28
N TYR A 376 21.61 15.32 -11.41
CA TYR A 376 22.52 14.30 -10.87
C TYR A 376 21.79 13.11 -10.23
N ARG A 377 20.69 13.35 -9.51
CA ARG A 377 19.96 12.27 -8.82
C ARG A 377 19.29 11.32 -9.81
N SER A 378 18.66 11.83 -10.86
CA SER A 378 18.09 10.98 -11.91
C SER A 378 19.17 10.31 -12.74
N TRP A 379 20.21 11.05 -13.12
CA TRP A 379 21.36 10.52 -13.87
C TRP A 379 22.01 9.32 -13.17
N SER A 380 22.37 9.49 -11.89
CA SER A 380 22.97 8.44 -11.08
C SER A 380 22.02 7.27 -10.84
N SER A 381 20.72 7.54 -10.63
CA SER A 381 19.72 6.46 -10.46
C SER A 381 19.61 5.60 -11.71
N ILE A 382 19.55 6.21 -12.90
CA ILE A 382 19.43 5.50 -14.18
C ILE A 382 20.70 4.67 -14.45
N GLY A 383 21.88 5.24 -14.20
CA GLY A 383 23.15 4.52 -14.29
C GLY A 383 23.21 3.30 -13.36
N PHE A 384 22.77 3.48 -12.11
CA PHE A 384 22.68 2.38 -11.15
C PHE A 384 21.72 1.28 -11.61
N ALA A 385 20.55 1.65 -12.15
CA ALA A 385 19.60 0.69 -12.70
C ALA A 385 20.19 -0.11 -13.88
N MET A 386 20.95 0.54 -14.77
CA MET A 386 21.65 -0.15 -15.86
C MET A 386 22.74 -1.09 -15.34
N LYS A 387 23.48 -0.68 -14.30
CA LYS A 387 24.49 -1.54 -13.68
C LYS A 387 23.86 -2.80 -13.05
N ILE A 388 22.69 -2.65 -12.42
CA ILE A 388 21.91 -3.80 -11.93
C ILE A 388 21.55 -4.73 -13.08
N LEU A 389 20.99 -4.22 -14.19
CA LEU A 389 20.63 -5.05 -15.34
C LEU A 389 21.85 -5.75 -15.95
N CYS A 390 22.97 -5.05 -16.06
CA CYS A 390 24.26 -5.60 -16.48
C CYS A 390 24.70 -6.78 -15.60
N HIS A 391 24.48 -6.72 -14.28
CA HIS A 391 24.83 -7.81 -13.38
C HIS A 391 24.09 -9.13 -13.67
N TYR A 392 22.90 -9.06 -14.30
CA TYR A 392 22.09 -10.23 -14.68
C TYR A 392 22.37 -10.76 -16.09
N CYS A 393 23.36 -10.21 -16.79
CA CYS A 393 23.72 -10.54 -18.17
C CYS A 393 25.24 -10.86 -18.27
N ASP A 394 25.63 -11.81 -19.12
CA ASP A 394 27.06 -12.14 -19.30
C ASP A 394 27.74 -11.24 -20.36
N ASP A 395 29.00 -10.89 -20.10
CA ASP A 395 29.90 -10.15 -21.01
C ASP A 395 29.30 -8.89 -21.65
N CYS A 396 28.43 -8.21 -20.91
CA CYS A 396 27.60 -7.10 -21.39
C CYS A 396 28.03 -5.71 -20.86
N ASP A 397 29.05 -5.64 -19.99
CA ASP A 397 29.38 -4.41 -19.24
C ASP A 397 29.66 -3.22 -20.17
N ASN A 398 30.43 -3.45 -21.23
CA ASN A 398 30.71 -2.43 -22.24
C ASN A 398 29.41 -1.92 -22.90
N TYR A 399 28.46 -2.79 -23.20
CA TYR A 399 27.24 -2.40 -23.91
C TYR A 399 26.32 -1.56 -23.03
N PHE A 400 26.05 -2.01 -21.80
CA PHE A 400 25.25 -1.23 -20.85
C PHE A 400 25.92 0.09 -20.49
N ARG A 401 27.26 0.11 -20.40
CA ARG A 401 28.04 1.34 -20.21
C ARG A 401 27.82 2.31 -21.36
N GLU A 402 27.88 1.85 -22.61
CA GLU A 402 27.66 2.71 -23.79
C GLU A 402 26.22 3.25 -23.86
N ILE A 403 25.20 2.46 -23.49
CA ILE A 403 23.82 2.98 -23.38
C ILE A 403 23.76 4.10 -22.34
N TRP A 404 24.36 3.88 -21.16
CA TRP A 404 24.38 4.90 -20.10
C TRP A 404 25.16 6.15 -20.51
N PHE A 405 26.26 6.01 -21.26
CA PHE A 405 27.01 7.13 -21.79
C PHE A 405 26.22 7.91 -22.85
N THR A 406 25.49 7.21 -23.71
CA THR A 406 24.60 7.83 -24.71
C THR A 406 23.52 8.67 -24.03
N PHE A 407 22.90 8.14 -22.97
CA PHE A 407 22.00 8.89 -22.11
C PHE A 407 22.69 10.11 -21.47
N SER A 408 23.90 9.92 -20.91
CA SER A 408 24.64 10.96 -20.21
C SER A 408 25.05 12.13 -21.12
N LYS A 409 25.36 11.86 -22.40
CA LYS A 409 25.69 12.86 -23.43
C LYS A 409 24.57 13.84 -23.73
N LYS A 410 23.32 13.54 -23.33
CA LYS A 410 22.20 14.48 -23.45
C LYS A 410 22.35 15.68 -22.51
N SER A 411 23.12 15.54 -21.44
CA SER A 411 23.41 16.62 -20.51
C SER A 411 24.54 17.52 -21.03
N PRO A 412 24.40 18.86 -20.93
CA PRO A 412 25.51 19.77 -21.25
C PRO A 412 26.68 19.63 -20.26
N LYS A 413 26.47 18.96 -19.11
CA LYS A 413 27.50 18.66 -18.10
C LYS A 413 28.23 17.34 -18.35
N PHE A 414 28.03 16.70 -19.49
CA PHE A 414 28.65 15.40 -19.79
C PHE A 414 30.18 15.49 -19.69
N ASP A 415 30.74 14.65 -18.84
CA ASP A 415 32.17 14.41 -18.72
C ASP A 415 32.41 12.90 -18.76
N GLN A 416 33.17 12.44 -19.75
CA GLN A 416 33.39 11.01 -19.97
C GLN A 416 34.16 10.36 -18.83
N VAL A 417 35.10 11.09 -18.20
CA VAL A 417 35.93 10.56 -17.11
C VAL A 417 35.09 10.38 -15.86
N GLU A 418 34.22 11.34 -15.54
CA GLU A 418 33.31 11.26 -14.39
C GLU A 418 32.24 10.19 -14.59
N CYS A 419 31.76 10.00 -15.83
CA CYS A 419 30.88 8.88 -16.16
C CYS A 419 31.59 7.56 -15.88
N GLU A 420 32.77 7.31 -16.48
CA GLU A 420 33.52 6.05 -16.28
C GLU A 420 33.77 5.74 -14.79
N LYS A 421 34.23 6.76 -14.04
CA LYS A 421 34.47 6.64 -12.60
C LYS A 421 33.19 6.27 -11.85
N THR A 422 32.08 6.91 -12.20
CA THR A 422 30.78 6.62 -11.56
C THR A 422 30.26 5.23 -11.93
N TRP A 423 30.41 4.78 -13.19
CA TRP A 423 30.04 3.43 -13.63
C TRP A 423 30.72 2.35 -12.79
N ILE A 424 32.03 2.50 -12.57
CA ILE A 424 32.86 1.58 -11.80
C ILE A 424 32.45 1.60 -10.31
N SER A 425 32.01 2.76 -9.80
CA SER A 425 31.61 2.91 -8.40
C SER A 425 30.28 2.24 -8.05
N PHE A 426 29.44 1.91 -9.04
CA PHE A 426 28.14 1.29 -8.79
C PHE A 426 28.29 -0.16 -8.32
N ASP A 427 27.98 -0.40 -7.04
CA ASP A 427 27.87 -1.73 -6.47
C ASP A 427 26.49 -2.35 -6.77
N ALA A 428 26.39 -3.05 -7.90
CA ALA A 428 25.18 -3.76 -8.30
C ALA A 428 24.99 -5.11 -7.60
N SER A 429 25.96 -5.59 -6.79
CA SER A 429 25.87 -6.91 -6.13
C SER A 429 24.71 -7.02 -5.14
N ARG A 430 24.13 -5.88 -4.75
CA ARG A 430 23.00 -5.77 -3.81
C ARG A 430 21.71 -5.30 -4.46
N GLY A 431 21.72 -5.05 -5.77
CA GLY A 431 20.56 -4.52 -6.49
C GLY A 431 19.69 -5.63 -7.05
N GLU A 432 18.38 -5.53 -6.81
CA GLU A 432 17.39 -6.46 -7.37
C GLU A 432 16.90 -5.99 -8.75
N LEU A 433 16.61 -6.93 -9.65
CA LEU A 433 16.06 -6.65 -10.97
C LEU A 433 14.80 -5.76 -10.91
N LEU A 434 13.93 -5.99 -9.93
CA LEU A 434 12.71 -5.21 -9.74
C LEU A 434 12.99 -3.74 -9.38
N LEU A 435 14.06 -3.48 -8.64
CA LEU A 435 14.47 -2.11 -8.32
C LEU A 435 14.90 -1.36 -9.58
N ALA A 436 15.69 -1.99 -10.45
CA ALA A 436 16.10 -1.41 -11.73
C ALA A 436 14.88 -1.05 -12.60
N LYS A 437 13.90 -1.96 -12.71
CA LYS A 437 12.62 -1.72 -13.40
C LYS A 437 11.90 -0.49 -12.85
N ARG A 438 11.74 -0.41 -11.53
CA ARG A 438 11.04 0.71 -10.85
C ARG A 438 11.73 2.04 -11.11
N ILE A 439 13.05 2.07 -11.11
CA ILE A 439 13.82 3.28 -11.38
C ILE A 439 13.57 3.75 -12.82
N LEU A 440 13.72 2.85 -13.80
CA LEU A 440 13.50 3.18 -15.21
C LEU A 440 12.05 3.63 -15.47
N LEU A 441 11.05 2.95 -14.89
CA LEU A 441 9.63 3.31 -15.00
C LEU A 441 9.34 4.69 -14.42
N LYS A 442 9.92 5.00 -13.26
CA LYS A 442 9.75 6.29 -12.59
C LYS A 442 10.17 7.47 -13.49
N TYR A 443 11.24 7.31 -14.27
CA TYR A 443 11.72 8.36 -15.16
C TYR A 443 11.02 8.34 -16.52
N ALA A 444 10.64 7.16 -17.03
CA ALA A 444 9.74 7.06 -18.19
C ALA A 444 8.41 7.78 -17.96
N ASN A 445 7.83 7.65 -16.78
CA ASN A 445 6.60 8.35 -16.39
C ASN A 445 6.77 9.88 -16.28
N GLN A 446 7.99 10.40 -16.11
CA GLN A 446 8.24 11.83 -16.07
C GLN A 446 8.28 12.46 -17.47
N CYS A 447 8.64 11.69 -18.49
CA CYS A 447 8.66 12.11 -19.89
C CYS A 447 7.36 11.81 -20.66
N ASP A 448 6.27 11.39 -19.98
CA ASP A 448 4.99 11.01 -20.60
C ASP A 448 5.09 9.92 -21.68
N ILE A 449 6.10 9.04 -21.59
CA ILE A 449 6.35 7.93 -22.54
C ILE A 449 5.92 6.55 -21.99
N SER A 450 5.11 6.55 -20.93
CA SER A 450 4.78 5.36 -20.15
C SER A 450 4.08 4.26 -20.96
N GLU A 451 3.29 4.62 -21.97
CA GLU A 451 2.56 3.65 -22.80
C GLU A 451 3.50 2.83 -23.69
N LYS A 452 4.53 3.47 -24.28
CA LYS A 452 5.61 2.77 -25.01
C LYS A 452 6.43 1.87 -24.08
N TYR A 453 6.66 2.33 -22.85
CA TYR A 453 7.46 1.67 -21.83
C TYR A 453 6.76 0.47 -21.15
N ARG A 454 5.42 0.43 -21.09
CA ARG A 454 4.70 -0.73 -20.54
C ARG A 454 5.06 -2.03 -21.25
N SER A 455 5.26 -1.99 -22.57
CA SER A 455 5.68 -3.17 -23.34
C SER A 455 7.07 -3.71 -22.97
N PHE A 456 7.95 -2.85 -22.41
CA PHE A 456 9.28 -3.23 -21.92
C PHE A 456 9.20 -3.91 -20.54
N ILE A 457 8.39 -3.37 -19.63
CA ILE A 457 8.19 -3.96 -18.29
C ILE A 457 7.62 -5.37 -18.35
N TYR A 458 6.74 -5.66 -19.30
CA TYR A 458 6.17 -7.01 -19.47
C TYR A 458 7.14 -8.01 -20.11
N ARG A 459 8.25 -7.55 -20.72
CA ARG A 459 9.23 -8.40 -21.41
C ARG A 459 10.46 -8.73 -20.56
N LEU A 460 10.82 -7.84 -19.63
CA LEU A 460 11.76 -8.12 -18.54
C LEU A 460 11.06 -8.91 -17.44
#